data_AF-A0A660T075-F1
#
_entry.id   AF-A0A660T075-F1
#
_cell.length_a   1.000
_cell.length_b   1.000
_cell.length_c   1.000
_cell.angle_alpha   90.00
_cell.angle_beta   90.00
_cell.angle_gamma   90.00
#
_symmetry.space_group_name_H-M   'P 1'
#
loop_
_entity.id
_entity.type
_entity.pdbx_description
1 polymer ?
#
loop_
_entity_poly.entity_id
_entity_poly.type
_entity_poly.pdbx_seq_one_letter_code
_entity_poly.pdbx_strand_id
1 'polypeptide(L)' 'FTTKTKGSGVGLALSRQFIEAAGGSLKIENRIIGGIRAGVRVTVDLPREKT' A
#
# COMPACT_ATOMS: atom_id res chain seq x y z
N PHE A 1 5.60 -6.22 0.67
CA PHE A 1 5.07 -7.07 -0.41
C PHE A 1 5.57 -6.54 -1.75
N THR A 2 6.21 -7.38 -2.57
CA THR A 2 6.70 -7.02 -3.92
C THR A 2 6.64 -8.26 -4.81
N THR A 3 6.19 -8.10 -6.06
CA THR A 3 6.15 -9.14 -7.10
C THR A 3 7.29 -8.98 -8.13
N LYS A 4 8.41 -8.36 -7.75
CA LYS A 4 9.67 -8.41 -8.50
C LYS A 4 10.80 -8.98 -7.67
N THR A 5 11.54 -9.92 -8.25
CA THR A 5 12.66 -10.68 -7.69
C THR A 5 13.88 -9.86 -7.27
N LYS A 6 13.94 -8.55 -7.58
CA LYS A 6 15.03 -7.65 -7.17
C LYS A 6 14.50 -6.26 -6.81
N GLY A 7 14.04 -6.15 -5.58
CA GLY A 7 13.64 -4.89 -4.95
C GLY A 7 13.17 -5.21 -3.55
N SER A 8 13.81 -4.67 -2.52
CA SER A 8 13.79 -5.15 -1.13
C SER A 8 12.42 -5.15 -0.41
N GLY A 9 11.30 -4.87 -1.10
CA GLY A 9 10.00 -4.67 -0.47
C GLY A 9 9.91 -3.39 0.38
N VAL A 10 10.94 -2.55 0.30
CA VAL A 10 11.15 -1.36 1.13
C VAL A 10 10.35 -0.15 0.63
N GLY A 11 10.09 -0.05 -0.68
CA GLY A 11 9.40 1.11 -1.27
C GLY A 11 8.00 1.33 -0.69
N LEU A 12 7.17 0.30 -0.64
CA LEU A 12 5.82 0.40 -0.05
C LEU A 12 5.84 0.56 1.47
N ALA A 13 6.87 0.04 2.15
CA ALA A 13 7.05 0.22 3.59
C ALA A 13 7.50 1.66 3.93
N LEU A 14 8.33 2.27 3.10
CA LEU A 14 8.68 3.70 3.17
C LEU A 14 7.45 4.56 2.88
N SER A 15 6.75 4.30 1.77
CA SER A 15 5.53 5.05 1.44
C SER A 15 4.51 4.98 2.58
N ARG A 16 4.34 3.80 3.20
CA ARG A 16 3.50 3.63 4.39
C ARG A 16 3.96 4.53 5.55
N GLN A 17 5.25 4.55 5.87
CA GLN A 17 5.79 5.41 6.94
C GLN A 17 5.54 6.90 6.67
N PHE A 18 5.73 7.38 5.43
CA PHE A 18 5.45 8.77 5.09
C PHE A 18 3.96 9.11 5.19
N ILE A 19 3.08 8.20 4.75
CA ILE A 19 1.63 8.39 4.81
C ILE A 19 1.13 8.36 6.26
N GLU A 20 1.61 7.42 7.08
CA GLU A 20 1.29 7.34 8.51
C GLU A 20 1.83 8.56 9.27
N ALA A 21 3.05 9.03 8.97
CA ALA A 21 3.63 10.23 9.57
C ALA A 21 2.88 11.51 9.19
N ALA A 22 2.29 11.57 8.00
CA ALA A 22 1.42 12.67 7.59
C ALA A 22 0.06 12.66 8.32
N GLY A 23 -0.32 11.54 8.96
CA GLY A 23 -1.63 11.33 9.59
C GLY A 23 -2.64 10.60 8.69
N GLY A 24 -2.18 10.02 7.59
CA GLY A 24 -2.97 9.16 6.69
C GLY A 24 -2.83 7.69 7.02
N SER A 25 -3.36 6.84 6.15
CA SER A 25 -3.20 5.39 6.26
C SER A 25 -3.05 4.69 4.90
N LEU A 26 -2.30 3.58 4.86
CA LEU A 26 -2.08 2.78 3.66
C LEU A 26 -2.51 1.33 3.91
N LYS A 27 -3.43 0.82 3.11
CA LYS A 27 -3.92 -0.57 3.13
C LYS A 27 -3.51 -1.30 1.87
N ILE A 28 -3.02 -2.53 2.02
CA ILE A 28 -2.61 -3.41 0.92
C ILE A 28 -3.37 -4.72 1.05
N GLU A 29 -4.11 -5.09 0.02
CA GLU A 29 -4.96 -6.27 0.03
C GLU A 29 -4.78 -7.04 -1.28
N ASN A 30 -4.86 -8.37 -1.21
CA ASN A 30 -4.86 -9.19 -2.41
C ASN A 30 -6.23 -9.10 -3.10
N ARG A 31 -6.23 -8.77 -4.39
CA ARG A 31 -7.44 -8.81 -5.21
C ARG A 31 -7.74 -10.26 -5.56
N ILE A 32 -8.83 -10.80 -5.00
CA ILE A 32 -9.31 -12.15 -5.31
C ILE A 32 -10.46 -12.05 -6.30
N ILE A 33 -10.39 -12.78 -7.41
CA ILE A 33 -11.46 -12.92 -8.40
C ILE A 33 -11.70 -14.41 -8.60
N GLY A 34 -12.90 -14.91 -8.29
CA GLY A 34 -13.25 -16.33 -8.45
C GLY A 34 -12.37 -17.30 -7.65
N GLY A 35 -11.87 -16.88 -6.48
CA GLY A 35 -10.96 -17.70 -5.64
C GLY A 35 -9.48 -17.65 -6.03
N ILE A 36 -9.13 -16.97 -7.13
CA ILE A 36 -7.75 -16.85 -7.62
C ILE A 36 -7.20 -15.47 -7.27
N ARG A 37 -5.92 -15.41 -6.85
CA ARG A 37 -5.19 -14.15 -6.65
C ARG A 37 -4.97 -13.47 -8.01
N ALA A 38 -5.77 -12.46 -8.31
CA ALA A 38 -5.78 -11.74 -9.59
C ALA A 38 -4.94 -10.45 -9.57
N GLY A 39 -4.39 -10.07 -8.42
CA GLY A 39 -3.51 -8.92 -8.29
C GLY A 39 -3.45 -8.36 -6.87
N VAL A 40 -2.91 -7.15 -6.74
CA VAL A 40 -2.82 -6.41 -5.46
C VAL A 40 -3.58 -5.10 -5.61
N ARG A 41 -4.40 -4.77 -4.62
CA ARG A 41 -5.04 -3.47 -4.46
C ARG A 41 -4.34 -2.72 -3.33
N VAL A 42 -3.99 -1.47 -3.58
CA VAL A 42 -3.44 -0.55 -2.58
C VAL A 42 -4.41 0.61 -2.44
N THR A 43 -4.83 0.89 -1.22
CA THR A 43 -5.69 2.02 -0.87
C THR A 43 -4.90 2.96 0.02
N VAL A 44 -4.85 4.23 -0.35
CA VAL A 44 -4.20 5.28 0.42
C VAL A 44 -5.25 6.28 0.86
N ASP A 45 -5.34 6.47 2.16
CA ASP A 45 -6.09 7.53 2.80
C ASP A 45 -5.10 8.63 3.15
N LEU A 46 -5.26 9.79 2.52
CA LEU A 46 -4.44 10.96 2.81
C LEU A 46 -5.20 11.85 3.79
N PRO A 47 -4.53 12.38 4.81
CA PRO A 47 -5.16 13.30 5.73
C PRO A 47 -5.55 14.55 4.94
N ARG A 48 -6.81 14.95 5.08
CA ARG A 48 -7.32 16.20 4.51
C ARG A 48 -6.55 17.30 5.24
N GLU A 49 -5.86 18.17 4.50
CA GLU A 49 -5.10 19.28 5.07
C GLU A 49 -5.93 19.96 6.18
N LYS A 50 -5.36 20.05 7.39
CA LYS A 50 -5.90 20.93 8.43
C LYS A 50 -5.70 22.36 7.93
N THR A 51 -6.75 22.94 7.35
CA THR A 51 -6.94 24.40 7.35
C THR A 51 -6.92 24.91 8.78
#